data_AF-R9IRJ7-F1
#
_entry.id   AF-R9IRJ7-F1
#
_cell.length_a   1.000
_cell.length_b   1.000
_cell.length_c   1.000
_cell.angle_alpha   90.00
_cell.angle_beta   90.00
_cell.angle_gamma   90.00
#
_symmetry.space_group_name_H-M   'P 1'
#
loop_
_entity.id
_entity.type
_entity.pdbx_description
1 polymer ?
#
loop_
_entity_poly.entity_id
_entity_poly.type
_entity_poly.pdbx_seq_one_letter_code
_entity_poly.pdbx_strand_id
1 'polypeptide(L)'
;MEDMIRPINYLGSKLRILDEIKKQIDELDPDKGPICDLFAGSGTVSNYLAREREVISIDVQEYSRVICSALLNKIENLKEGNRILDECLVMPEYNELKDIFGALSKYERKCINLAVNDKKNEVLCDFLENASLVSYDNGECESSYDELEDTLKECSVKYRTSGMFGTEGIISYLYGGVYFSFEQTISIDMVICWIKKCNRRTKGQIFGGCD
;
A
#
# COMPACT_ATOMS: atom_id res chain seq x y z
N MET A 1 6.99 0.90 21.20
CA MET A 1 7.05 1.76 20.00
C MET A 1 5.88 1.33 19.16
N GLU A 2 4.81 2.12 19.15
CA GLU A 2 3.62 1.80 18.36
C GLU A 2 3.98 1.88 16.88
N ASP A 3 3.76 0.77 16.16
CA ASP A 3 4.22 0.59 14.79
C ASP A 3 3.65 1.70 13.90
N MET A 4 4.56 2.54 13.39
CA MET A 4 4.19 3.58 12.46
C MET A 4 3.79 2.93 11.13
N ILE A 5 2.54 3.13 10.74
CA ILE A 5 2.01 2.66 9.47
C ILE A 5 2.78 3.33 8.31
N ARG A 6 3.27 2.50 7.38
CA ARG A 6 3.90 2.92 6.12
C ARG A 6 3.00 2.46 4.97
N PRO A 7 2.13 3.34 4.44
CA PRO A 7 1.14 2.93 3.46
C PRO A 7 1.75 2.52 2.12
N ILE A 8 2.86 3.16 1.72
CA ILE A 8 3.53 2.98 0.43
C ILE A 8 5.05 3.06 0.57
N ASN A 9 5.75 2.42 -0.37
CA ASN A 9 7.15 2.69 -0.64
C ASN A 9 7.28 4.08 -1.26
N TYR A 10 7.84 5.03 -0.50
CA TYR A 10 7.92 6.43 -0.91
C TYR A 10 9.35 6.94 -0.95
N LEU A 11 9.79 7.37 -2.13
CA LEU A 11 11.12 7.96 -2.30
C LEU A 11 11.21 9.27 -1.50
N GLY A 12 12.31 9.44 -0.77
CA GLY A 12 12.52 10.64 0.04
C GLY A 12 11.72 10.67 1.35
N SER A 13 11.19 9.54 1.81
CA SER A 13 10.55 9.42 3.12
C SER A 13 11.52 9.80 4.25
N LYS A 14 11.04 10.61 5.22
CA LYS A 14 11.87 11.19 6.30
C LYS A 14 11.94 10.32 7.55
N LEU A 15 11.60 9.03 7.44
CA LEU A 15 11.51 8.07 8.55
C LEU A 15 12.71 8.10 9.50
N ARG A 16 13.93 8.21 8.95
CA ARG A 16 15.19 8.14 9.71
C ARG A 16 15.49 9.39 10.53
N ILE A 17 14.77 10.48 10.32
CA ILE A 17 15.03 11.79 10.96
C ILE A 17 13.79 12.35 11.65
N LEU A 18 12.74 11.54 11.87
CA LEU A 18 11.49 11.99 12.49
C LEU A 18 11.69 12.58 13.88
N ASP A 19 12.50 11.91 14.71
CA ASP A 19 12.78 12.38 16.07
C ASP A 19 13.52 13.72 16.07
N GLU A 20 14.46 13.91 15.13
CA GLU A 20 15.18 15.18 15.00
C GLU A 20 14.27 16.29 14.48
N ILE A 21 13.41 16.01 13.48
CA ILE A 21 12.40 16.96 13.01
C ILE A 21 11.51 17.40 14.18
N LYS A 22 10.98 16.46 14.96
CA LYS A 22 10.13 16.77 16.11
C LYS A 22 10.86 17.58 17.16
N LYS A 23 12.09 17.20 17.51
CA LYS A 23 12.91 17.94 18.45
C LYS A 23 13.06 19.41 18.04
N GLN A 24 13.41 19.66 16.77
CA GLN A 24 13.56 21.02 16.27
C GLN A 24 12.24 21.81 16.30
N ILE A 25 11.11 21.16 15.98
CA ILE A 25 9.79 21.81 16.06
C ILE A 25 9.41 22.11 17.52
N ASP A 26 9.62 21.18 18.45
CA ASP A 26 9.31 21.37 19.87
C ASP A 26 10.20 22.46 20.52
N GLU A 27 11.44 22.63 20.06
CA GLU A 27 12.31 23.73 20.48
C GLU A 27 11.82 25.10 19.98
N LEU A 28 11.25 25.15 18.78
CA LEU A 28 10.69 26.38 18.18
C LEU A 28 9.29 26.73 18.72
N ASP A 29 8.49 25.72 19.03
CA ASP A 29 7.12 25.83 19.51
C ASP A 29 6.87 24.86 20.68
N PRO A 30 7.28 25.24 21.91
CA PRO A 30 7.13 24.40 23.11
C PRO A 30 5.67 24.16 23.51
N ASP A 31 4.76 25.05 23.09
CA ASP A 31 3.32 24.97 23.40
C ASP A 31 2.58 23.97 22.50
N LYS A 32 3.27 23.39 21.50
CA LYS A 32 2.76 22.36 20.57
C LYS A 32 1.50 22.80 19.83
N GLY A 33 1.54 24.00 19.26
CA GLY A 33 0.51 24.52 18.37
C GLY A 33 0.33 23.69 17.09
N PRO A 34 -0.71 24.02 16.30
CA PRO A 34 -1.00 23.33 15.04
C PRO A 34 0.15 23.53 14.04
N ILE A 35 0.45 22.49 13.26
CA ILE A 35 1.47 22.53 12.22
C ILE A 35 0.88 22.32 10.83
N CYS A 36 1.57 22.83 9.81
CA CYS A 36 1.24 22.63 8.42
C CYS A 36 2.41 21.92 7.70
N ASP A 37 2.18 20.69 7.25
CA ASP A 37 3.10 19.90 6.44
C ASP A 37 2.78 20.14 4.95
N LEU A 38 3.53 21.05 4.32
CA LEU A 38 3.26 21.53 2.95
C LEU A 38 3.61 20.52 1.83
N PHE A 39 4.33 19.45 2.17
CA PHE A 39 4.80 18.43 1.24
C PHE A 39 4.63 17.05 1.87
N ALA A 40 3.38 16.73 2.24
CA ALA A 40 3.07 15.61 3.11
C ALA A 40 3.43 14.25 2.50
N GLY A 41 3.40 14.11 1.16
CA GLY A 41 3.74 12.87 0.46
C GLY A 41 2.94 11.67 1.01
N SER A 42 3.63 10.64 1.53
CA SER A 42 2.99 9.48 2.15
C SER A 42 2.44 9.72 3.57
N GLY A 43 2.47 10.95 4.07
CA GLY A 43 1.98 11.33 5.40
C GLY A 43 2.88 10.92 6.57
N THR A 44 4.14 10.54 6.31
CA THR A 44 5.04 10.01 7.36
C THR A 44 5.32 11.02 8.47
N VAL A 45 5.68 12.26 8.11
CA VAL A 45 5.96 13.33 9.09
C VAL A 45 4.66 13.76 9.76
N SER A 46 3.62 14.03 8.96
CA SER A 46 2.28 14.37 9.43
C SER A 46 1.74 13.37 10.47
N ASN A 47 1.75 12.07 10.18
CA ASN A 47 1.24 11.02 11.07
C ASN A 47 2.06 10.91 12.36
N TYR A 48 3.38 11.08 12.26
CA TYR A 48 4.26 11.06 13.43
C TYR A 48 3.96 12.25 14.38
N LEU A 49 3.78 13.45 13.82
CA LEU A 49 3.51 14.66 14.60
C LEU A 49 2.07 14.74 15.13
N ALA A 50 1.09 14.15 14.42
CA ALA A 50 -0.31 14.12 14.82
C ALA A 50 -0.59 13.42 16.17
N ARG A 51 0.39 12.71 16.71
CA ARG A 51 0.35 12.10 18.04
C ARG A 51 0.35 13.12 19.18
N GLU A 52 0.90 14.32 18.95
CA GLU A 52 1.12 15.32 20.00
C GLU A 52 0.57 16.71 19.65
N ARG A 53 0.17 16.95 18.40
CA ARG A 53 -0.29 18.25 17.91
C ARG A 53 -1.31 18.08 16.79
N GLU A 54 -2.10 19.13 16.54
CA GLU A 54 -2.94 19.21 15.36
C GLU A 54 -2.08 19.37 14.09
N VAL A 55 -2.44 18.66 13.02
CA VAL A 55 -1.67 18.63 11.77
C VAL A 55 -2.57 18.91 10.58
N ILE A 56 -2.20 19.92 9.80
CA ILE A 56 -2.73 20.17 8.47
C ILE A 56 -1.72 19.59 7.48
N SER A 57 -2.15 18.60 6.68
CA SER A 57 -1.31 17.99 5.65
C SER A 57 -1.74 18.47 4.27
N ILE A 58 -0.78 18.93 3.47
CA ILE A 58 -0.99 19.45 2.12
C ILE A 58 0.03 18.80 1.20
N ASP A 59 -0.43 18.46 0.00
CA ASP A 59 0.41 18.05 -1.12
C ASP A 59 -0.35 18.35 -2.42
N VAL A 60 0.38 18.50 -3.54
CA VAL A 60 -0.23 18.71 -4.86
C VAL A 60 -0.85 17.42 -5.42
N GLN A 61 -0.41 16.26 -4.94
CA GLN A 61 -0.82 14.97 -5.48
C GLN A 61 -2.01 14.38 -4.70
N GLU A 62 -3.09 14.05 -5.40
CA GLU A 62 -4.35 13.59 -4.79
C GLU A 62 -4.19 12.32 -3.93
N TYR A 63 -3.28 11.39 -4.30
CA TYR A 63 -3.04 10.20 -3.47
C TYR A 63 -2.57 10.57 -2.06
N SER A 64 -1.81 11.65 -1.92
CA SER A 64 -1.29 12.11 -0.62
C SER A 64 -2.44 12.55 0.26
N ARG A 65 -3.41 13.31 -0.29
CA ARG A 65 -4.63 13.71 0.41
C ARG A 65 -5.40 12.49 0.91
N VAL A 66 -5.58 11.48 0.07
CA VAL A 66 -6.31 10.24 0.43
C VAL A 66 -5.59 9.49 1.55
N ILE A 67 -4.27 9.28 1.42
CA ILE A 67 -3.46 8.58 2.44
C ILE A 67 -3.45 9.35 3.76
N CYS A 68 -3.16 10.65 3.72
CA CYS A 68 -3.11 11.48 4.93
C CYS A 68 -4.48 11.58 5.59
N SER A 69 -5.56 11.68 4.81
CA SER A 69 -6.92 11.64 5.34
C SER A 69 -7.21 10.32 6.08
N ALA A 70 -6.75 9.19 5.56
CA ALA A 70 -6.93 7.89 6.22
C ALA A 70 -6.06 7.72 7.48
N LEU A 71 -4.86 8.29 7.49
CA LEU A 71 -3.92 8.20 8.62
C LEU A 71 -4.26 9.15 9.77
N LEU A 72 -4.66 10.38 9.45
CA LEU A 72 -4.79 11.46 10.42
C LEU A 72 -6.19 11.54 11.04
N ASN A 73 -7.23 11.05 10.34
CA ASN A 73 -8.59 11.07 10.85
C ASN A 73 -8.92 9.80 11.64
N LYS A 74 -9.72 9.95 12.68
CA LYS A 74 -10.22 8.82 13.47
C LYS A 74 -11.19 7.99 12.64
N ILE A 75 -11.00 6.67 12.66
CA ILE A 75 -11.97 5.74 12.12
C ILE A 75 -13.10 5.59 13.15
N GLU A 76 -14.26 6.19 12.88
CA GLU A 76 -15.39 6.17 13.81
C GLU A 76 -16.02 4.78 13.95
N ASN A 77 -15.94 3.93 12.92
CA ASN A 77 -16.60 2.63 12.89
C ASN A 77 -15.67 1.48 12.44
N LEU A 78 -14.70 1.14 13.30
CA LEU A 78 -13.78 0.02 13.08
C LEU A 78 -14.51 -1.33 12.89
N LYS A 79 -15.65 -1.52 13.55
CA LYS A 79 -16.44 -2.76 13.43
C LYS A 79 -16.94 -2.97 12.01
N GLU A 80 -17.44 -1.91 11.40
CA GLU A 80 -17.89 -1.93 10.01
C GLU A 80 -16.72 -2.16 9.05
N GLY A 81 -15.58 -1.51 9.29
CA GLY A 81 -14.35 -1.77 8.51
C GLY A 81 -13.94 -3.24 8.54
N ASN A 82 -13.91 -3.85 9.72
CA ASN A 82 -13.59 -5.28 9.86
C ASN A 82 -14.62 -6.17 9.16
N ARG A 83 -15.92 -5.85 9.25
CA ARG A 83 -16.98 -6.58 8.54
C ARG A 83 -16.74 -6.58 7.03
N ILE A 84 -16.38 -5.43 6.46
CA ILE A 84 -16.07 -5.30 5.02
C ILE A 84 -14.89 -6.20 4.64
N LEU A 85 -13.83 -6.21 5.47
CA LEU A 85 -12.67 -7.07 5.23
C LEU A 85 -13.03 -8.56 5.30
N ASP A 86 -13.81 -8.97 6.31
CA ASP A 86 -14.28 -10.36 6.43
C ASP A 86 -15.10 -10.79 5.20
N GLU A 87 -15.95 -9.90 4.68
CA GLU A 87 -16.70 -10.15 3.44
C GLU A 87 -15.79 -10.27 2.23
N CYS A 88 -14.76 -9.43 2.11
CA CYS A 88 -13.77 -9.53 1.04
C CYS A 88 -13.06 -10.90 1.05
N LEU A 89 -12.69 -11.42 2.23
CA LEU A 89 -11.93 -12.67 2.36
C LEU A 89 -12.70 -13.91 1.90
N VAL A 90 -14.03 -13.88 1.92
CA VAL A 90 -14.87 -15.02 1.49
C VAL A 90 -15.35 -14.90 0.04
N MET A 91 -15.04 -13.80 -0.65
CA MET A 91 -15.39 -13.63 -2.07
C MET A 91 -14.56 -14.57 -2.97
N PRO A 92 -15.16 -15.16 -4.02
CA PRO A 92 -14.43 -16.01 -4.97
C PRO A 92 -13.22 -15.31 -5.60
N GLU A 93 -13.35 -14.01 -5.89
CA GLU A 93 -12.30 -13.20 -6.49
C GLU A 93 -11.04 -13.13 -5.63
N TYR A 94 -11.17 -13.22 -4.30
CA TYR A 94 -10.00 -13.22 -3.43
C TYR A 94 -9.14 -14.45 -3.65
N ASN A 95 -9.76 -15.62 -3.79
CA ASN A 95 -9.05 -16.86 -4.06
C ASN A 95 -8.41 -16.85 -5.46
N GLU A 96 -9.10 -16.28 -6.45
CA GLU A 96 -8.56 -16.16 -7.81
C GLU A 96 -7.37 -15.20 -7.86
N LEU A 97 -7.45 -14.02 -7.23
CA LEU A 97 -6.32 -13.09 -7.11
C LEU A 97 -5.15 -13.71 -6.34
N LYS A 98 -5.41 -14.50 -5.30
CA LYS A 98 -4.36 -15.22 -4.57
C LYS A 98 -3.74 -16.34 -5.38
N ASP A 99 -4.48 -17.01 -6.28
CA ASP A 99 -3.91 -17.98 -7.20
C ASP A 99 -3.03 -17.32 -8.28
N ILE A 100 -3.47 -16.16 -8.78
CA ILE A 100 -2.76 -15.39 -9.80
C ILE A 100 -1.49 -14.76 -9.23
N PHE A 101 -1.59 -13.93 -8.18
CA PHE A 101 -0.49 -13.11 -7.67
C PHE A 101 0.22 -13.72 -6.44
N GLY A 102 -0.26 -14.87 -5.95
CA GLY A 102 0.25 -15.47 -4.71
C GLY A 102 1.70 -15.91 -4.78
N ALA A 103 2.21 -16.29 -5.96
CA ALA A 103 3.62 -16.64 -6.14
C ALA A 103 4.51 -15.42 -5.90
N LEU A 104 4.20 -14.26 -6.51
CA LEU A 104 4.90 -13.00 -6.26
C LEU A 104 4.81 -12.55 -4.80
N SER A 105 3.63 -12.65 -4.16
CA SER A 105 3.47 -12.36 -2.73
C SER A 105 4.32 -13.28 -1.84
N LYS A 106 4.49 -14.55 -2.20
CA LYS A 106 5.38 -15.48 -1.46
C LYS A 106 6.85 -15.15 -1.70
N TYR A 107 7.22 -14.84 -2.94
CA TYR A 107 8.59 -14.47 -3.32
C TYR A 107 9.02 -13.18 -2.61
N GLU A 108 8.16 -12.15 -2.57
CA GLU A 108 8.37 -10.92 -1.81
C GLU A 108 8.70 -11.20 -0.33
N ARG A 109 7.87 -12.01 0.35
CA ARG A 109 8.11 -12.39 1.74
C ARG A 109 9.42 -13.15 1.92
N LYS A 110 9.79 -14.00 0.95
CA LYS A 110 11.10 -14.68 0.96
C LYS A 110 12.23 -13.66 0.87
N CYS A 111 12.19 -12.69 -0.05
CA CYS A 111 13.20 -11.64 -0.15
C CYS A 111 13.35 -10.84 1.14
N ILE A 112 12.24 -10.44 1.76
CA ILE A 112 12.24 -9.73 3.04
C ILE A 112 12.89 -10.58 4.13
N ASN A 113 12.52 -11.87 4.24
CA ASN A 113 13.10 -12.78 5.24
C ASN A 113 14.60 -12.98 5.04
N LEU A 114 15.06 -13.12 3.80
CA LEU A 114 16.48 -13.23 3.46
C LEU A 114 17.25 -11.95 3.83
N ALA A 115 16.67 -10.77 3.59
CA ALA A 115 17.29 -9.51 3.98
C ALA A 115 17.39 -9.35 5.50
N VAL A 116 16.32 -9.67 6.23
CA VAL A 116 16.26 -9.51 7.69
C VAL A 116 17.12 -10.53 8.44
N ASN A 117 17.01 -11.81 8.07
CA ASN A 117 17.60 -12.90 8.84
C ASN A 117 18.98 -13.31 8.31
N ASP A 118 19.15 -13.32 6.99
CA ASP A 118 20.36 -13.80 6.32
C ASP A 118 21.26 -12.67 5.80
N LYS A 119 20.84 -11.40 5.97
CA LYS A 119 21.54 -10.19 5.50
C LYS A 119 21.80 -10.16 3.99
N LYS A 120 20.99 -10.89 3.23
CA LYS A 120 21.05 -10.94 1.75
C LYS A 120 20.20 -9.83 1.15
N ASN A 121 20.66 -8.59 1.31
CA ASN A 121 19.93 -7.41 0.85
C ASN A 121 19.83 -7.35 -0.69
N GLU A 122 20.80 -7.93 -1.39
CA GLU A 122 20.87 -7.95 -2.85
C GLU A 122 19.63 -8.58 -3.49
N VAL A 123 19.07 -9.62 -2.88
CA VAL A 123 17.87 -10.31 -3.39
C VAL A 123 16.62 -9.43 -3.24
N LEU A 124 16.55 -8.64 -2.17
CA LEU A 124 15.46 -7.69 -1.98
C LEU A 124 15.61 -6.46 -2.87
N CYS A 125 16.84 -5.97 -3.09
CA CYS A 125 17.10 -4.87 -4.02
C CYS A 125 16.68 -5.25 -5.45
N ASP A 126 17.09 -6.44 -5.92
CA ASP A 126 16.69 -6.93 -7.23
C ASP A 126 15.18 -7.06 -7.38
N PHE A 127 14.49 -7.58 -6.36
CA PHE A 127 13.03 -7.62 -6.33
C PHE A 127 12.40 -6.23 -6.44
N LEU A 128 12.86 -5.25 -5.65
CA LEU A 128 12.30 -3.89 -5.69
C LEU A 128 12.50 -3.18 -7.04
N GLU A 129 13.54 -3.56 -7.78
CA GLU A 129 13.84 -3.00 -9.09
C GLU A 129 13.07 -3.72 -10.22
N ASN A 130 12.86 -5.04 -10.11
CA ASN A 130 12.39 -5.86 -11.23
C ASN A 130 11.01 -6.53 -11.03
N ALA A 131 10.36 -6.43 -9.86
CA ALA A 131 9.11 -7.14 -9.59
C ALA A 131 7.84 -6.55 -10.25
N SER A 132 7.98 -5.54 -11.10
CA SER A 132 6.86 -4.95 -11.84
C SER A 132 6.35 -5.90 -12.93
N LEU A 133 5.11 -6.40 -12.78
CA LEU A 133 4.48 -7.25 -13.80
C LEU A 133 4.24 -6.52 -15.12
N VAL A 134 3.91 -5.23 -15.08
CA VAL A 134 3.74 -4.41 -16.29
C VAL A 134 5.07 -4.26 -17.03
N SER A 135 6.15 -3.98 -16.30
CA SER A 135 7.48 -3.85 -16.89
C SER A 135 7.94 -5.18 -17.49
N TYR A 136 7.74 -6.29 -16.76
CA TYR A 136 7.99 -7.64 -17.28
C TYR A 136 7.25 -7.89 -18.60
N ASP A 137 5.96 -7.57 -18.64
CA ASP A 137 5.13 -7.76 -19.84
C ASP A 137 5.54 -6.88 -21.03
N ASN A 138 6.16 -5.73 -20.76
CA ASN A 138 6.75 -4.86 -21.78
C ASN A 138 8.16 -5.31 -22.22
N GLY A 139 8.69 -6.38 -21.63
CA GLY A 139 10.04 -6.89 -21.90
C GLY A 139 11.16 -6.11 -21.21
N GLU A 140 10.84 -5.42 -20.10
CA GLU A 140 11.75 -4.55 -19.34
C GLU A 140 12.21 -5.18 -18.02
N CYS A 141 12.28 -6.51 -17.95
CA CYS A 141 12.79 -7.22 -16.76
C CYS A 141 14.29 -7.52 -16.93
N GLU A 142 15.12 -7.01 -16.03
CA GLU A 142 16.57 -7.21 -16.00
C GLU A 142 17.02 -7.91 -14.71
N SER A 143 16.12 -8.69 -14.09
CA SER A 143 16.40 -9.47 -12.88
C SER A 143 17.66 -10.32 -13.02
N SER A 144 18.49 -10.31 -11.98
CA SER A 144 19.65 -11.19 -11.87
C SER A 144 19.30 -12.59 -11.36
N TYR A 145 18.03 -12.84 -11.03
CA TYR A 145 17.55 -14.10 -10.44
C TYR A 145 16.44 -14.73 -11.29
N ASP A 146 16.74 -15.91 -11.86
CA ASP A 146 15.80 -16.72 -12.65
C ASP A 146 14.49 -17.00 -11.89
N GLU A 147 14.56 -17.20 -10.57
CA GLU A 147 13.39 -17.49 -9.75
C GLU A 147 12.36 -16.33 -9.74
N LEU A 148 12.83 -15.08 -9.77
CA LEU A 148 11.93 -13.92 -9.90
C LEU A 148 11.31 -13.88 -11.29
N GLU A 149 12.12 -14.11 -12.34
CA GLU A 149 11.64 -14.10 -13.72
C GLU A 149 10.60 -15.20 -13.96
N ASP A 150 10.84 -16.41 -13.47
CA ASP A 150 9.89 -17.53 -13.52
C ASP A 150 8.59 -17.19 -12.79
N THR A 151 8.69 -16.54 -11.63
CA THR A 151 7.53 -16.11 -10.83
C THR A 151 6.72 -15.02 -11.55
N LEU A 152 7.39 -14.03 -12.15
CA LEU A 152 6.75 -13.00 -12.97
C LEU A 152 6.06 -13.61 -14.18
N LYS A 153 6.72 -14.54 -14.87
CA LYS A 153 6.16 -15.27 -16.02
C LYS A 153 4.91 -16.04 -15.64
N GLU A 154 4.95 -16.81 -14.56
CA GLU A 154 3.79 -17.56 -14.06
C GLU A 154 2.60 -16.61 -13.79
N CYS A 155 2.83 -15.57 -12.99
CA CYS A 155 1.79 -14.62 -12.62
C CYS A 155 1.25 -13.84 -13.83
N SER A 156 2.11 -13.44 -14.77
CA SER A 156 1.71 -12.76 -16.01
C SER A 156 0.79 -13.65 -16.85
N VAL A 157 1.20 -14.90 -17.11
CA VAL A 157 0.40 -15.84 -17.90
C VAL A 157 -0.94 -16.11 -17.21
N LYS A 158 -0.94 -16.37 -15.90
CA LYS A 158 -2.17 -16.58 -15.13
C LYS A 158 -3.10 -15.37 -15.20
N TYR A 159 -2.57 -14.16 -14.99
CA TYR A 159 -3.40 -12.96 -14.99
C TYR A 159 -4.00 -12.72 -16.38
N ARG A 160 -3.19 -12.76 -17.44
CA ARG A 160 -3.60 -12.50 -18.84
C ARG A 160 -4.60 -13.52 -19.39
N THR A 161 -4.59 -14.74 -18.87
CA THR A 161 -5.51 -15.81 -19.28
C THR A 161 -6.72 -15.95 -18.36
N SER A 162 -6.76 -15.22 -17.24
CA SER A 162 -7.89 -15.24 -16.31
C SER A 162 -9.08 -14.42 -16.82
N GLY A 163 -10.26 -14.70 -16.27
CA GLY A 163 -11.45 -13.88 -16.53
C GLY A 163 -11.39 -12.48 -15.91
N MET A 164 -10.38 -12.21 -15.07
CA MET A 164 -10.20 -10.95 -14.33
C MET A 164 -9.35 -9.93 -15.11
N PHE A 165 -8.72 -10.33 -16.21
CA PHE A 165 -7.80 -9.46 -16.93
C PHE A 165 -8.49 -8.17 -17.40
N GLY A 166 -7.99 -7.03 -16.92
CA GLY A 166 -8.54 -5.70 -17.25
C GLY A 166 -9.80 -5.31 -16.48
N THR A 167 -10.30 -6.12 -15.54
CA THR A 167 -11.50 -5.83 -14.74
C THR A 167 -11.21 -5.78 -13.23
N GLU A 168 -10.57 -6.82 -12.71
CA GLU A 168 -10.13 -6.98 -11.33
C GLU A 168 -8.62 -7.26 -11.28
N GLY A 169 -7.97 -7.10 -10.12
CA GLY A 169 -6.52 -7.33 -9.99
C GLY A 169 -5.65 -6.25 -10.63
N ILE A 170 -6.24 -5.12 -11.02
CA ILE A 170 -5.55 -4.04 -11.73
C ILE A 170 -4.51 -3.40 -10.81
N ILE A 171 -4.80 -3.25 -9.51
CA ILE A 171 -3.84 -2.65 -8.58
C ILE A 171 -2.65 -3.58 -8.35
N SER A 172 -2.89 -4.88 -8.20
CA SER A 172 -1.84 -5.91 -8.11
C SER A 172 -0.98 -5.95 -9.35
N TYR A 173 -1.59 -5.84 -10.53
CA TYR A 173 -0.88 -5.82 -11.80
C TYR A 173 -0.02 -4.56 -11.98
N LEU A 174 -0.58 -3.37 -11.75
CA LEU A 174 0.08 -2.10 -12.05
C LEU A 174 1.04 -1.62 -10.96
N TYR A 175 0.74 -1.88 -9.68
CA TYR A 175 1.42 -1.23 -8.56
C TYR A 175 2.02 -2.20 -7.53
N GLY A 176 1.76 -3.51 -7.66
CA GLY A 176 2.33 -4.54 -6.80
C GLY A 176 3.84 -4.66 -6.99
N GLY A 177 4.58 -4.81 -5.89
CA GLY A 177 6.05 -4.89 -5.88
C GLY A 177 6.77 -3.55 -6.08
N VAL A 178 6.09 -2.54 -6.65
CA VAL A 178 6.67 -1.21 -6.93
C VAL A 178 6.32 -0.22 -5.81
N TYR A 179 5.04 0.06 -5.62
CA TYR A 179 4.56 1.05 -4.64
C TYR A 179 4.01 0.40 -3.38
N PHE A 180 3.37 -0.76 -3.54
CA PHE A 180 2.72 -1.53 -2.50
C PHE A 180 3.22 -2.96 -2.55
N SER A 181 3.17 -3.67 -1.43
CA SER A 181 3.39 -5.12 -1.45
C SER A 181 2.32 -5.83 -2.27
N PHE A 182 2.62 -7.02 -2.77
CA PHE A 182 1.61 -7.80 -3.49
C PHE A 182 0.43 -8.16 -2.59
N GLU A 183 0.67 -8.38 -1.30
CA GLU A 183 -0.39 -8.64 -0.33
C GLU A 183 -1.30 -7.42 -0.09
N GLN A 184 -0.71 -6.22 -0.03
CA GLN A 184 -1.46 -4.97 0.07
C GLN A 184 -2.31 -4.74 -1.17
N THR A 185 -1.76 -4.90 -2.36
CA THR A 185 -2.50 -4.67 -3.61
C THR A 185 -3.65 -5.65 -3.80
N ILE A 186 -3.48 -6.94 -3.48
CA ILE A 186 -4.58 -7.93 -3.52
C ILE A 186 -5.72 -7.48 -2.60
N SER A 187 -5.38 -6.98 -1.41
CA SER A 187 -6.36 -6.47 -0.44
C SER A 187 -7.09 -5.23 -0.99
N ILE A 188 -6.37 -4.32 -1.63
CA ILE A 188 -6.95 -3.12 -2.26
C ILE A 188 -7.88 -3.51 -3.41
N ASP A 189 -7.45 -4.40 -4.30
CA ASP A 189 -8.28 -4.91 -5.40
C ASP A 189 -9.56 -5.57 -4.88
N MET A 190 -9.47 -6.30 -3.77
CA MET A 190 -10.66 -6.89 -3.14
C MET A 190 -11.61 -5.87 -2.56
N VAL A 191 -11.10 -4.83 -1.89
CA VAL A 191 -11.96 -3.73 -1.40
C VAL A 191 -12.63 -3.03 -2.59
N ILE A 192 -11.92 -2.80 -3.70
CA ILE A 192 -12.49 -2.24 -4.93
C ILE A 192 -13.58 -3.17 -5.49
N CYS A 193 -13.32 -4.47 -5.55
CA CYS A 193 -14.28 -5.48 -6.04
C CYS A 193 -15.54 -5.50 -5.17
N TRP A 194 -15.37 -5.51 -3.85
CA TRP A 194 -16.46 -5.43 -2.88
C TRP A 194 -17.28 -4.15 -3.09
N ILE A 195 -16.62 -2.98 -3.18
CA ILE A 195 -17.30 -1.71 -3.45
C ILE A 195 -18.09 -1.79 -4.76
N LYS A 196 -17.56 -2.36 -5.84
CA LYS A 196 -18.28 -2.50 -7.11
C LYS A 196 -19.56 -3.33 -6.96
N LYS A 197 -19.53 -4.40 -6.17
CA LYS A 197 -20.64 -5.34 -5.98
C LYS A 197 -21.65 -4.95 -4.91
N CYS A 198 -21.27 -4.10 -3.95
CA CYS A 198 -22.19 -3.65 -2.91
C CYS A 198 -23.31 -2.76 -3.46
N ASN A 199 -24.54 -3.04 -3.01
CA ASN A 199 -25.73 -2.26 -3.34
C ASN A 199 -25.56 -0.77 -2.98
N ARG A 200 -26.14 0.13 -3.80
CA ARG A 200 -26.10 1.58 -3.60
C ARG A 200 -26.54 2.02 -2.19
N ARG A 201 -27.47 1.30 -1.57
CA ARG A 201 -27.95 1.58 -0.20
C ARG A 201 -26.87 1.38 0.86
N THR A 202 -26.02 0.36 0.71
CA THR A 202 -24.89 0.10 1.60
C THR A 202 -23.78 1.14 1.39
N LYS A 203 -23.57 1.61 0.15
CA LYS A 203 -22.62 2.69 -0.15
C LYS A 203 -22.98 4.00 0.54
N GLY A 204 -24.26 4.40 0.50
CA GLY A 204 -24.72 5.63 1.16
C GLY A 204 -24.61 5.61 2.69
N GLN A 205 -24.66 4.42 3.30
CA GLN A 205 -24.48 4.26 4.75
C GLN A 205 -23.01 4.27 5.19
N ILE A 206 -22.09 3.85 4.31
CA ILE A 206 -20.66 3.72 4.63
C ILE A 206 -19.87 4.98 4.26
N PHE A 207 -20.14 5.57 3.11
CA PHE A 207 -19.36 6.70 2.59
C PHE A 207 -19.97 8.07 2.92
N GLY A 208 -21.15 8.10 3.57
CA GLY A 208 -21.93 9.32 3.74
C GLY A 208 -22.44 9.82 2.38
N GLY A 209 -23.75 9.86 2.18
CA GLY A 209 -24.31 10.45 0.98
C GLY A 209 -23.89 11.93 0.86
N CYS A 210 -23.00 12.23 -0.07
CA CYS A 210 -22.99 13.53 -0.73
C CYS A 210 -23.96 13.42 -1.90
N ASP A 211 -25.17 13.95 -1.70
CA ASP A 211 -25.95 14.53 -2.80
C ASP A 211 -25.30 15.87 -3.22
#